data_AF-A0A357AZI9-F1
#
_entry.id   AF-A0A357AZI9-F1
#
_cell.length_a   1.000
_cell.length_b   1.000
_cell.length_c   1.000
_cell.angle_alpha   90.00
_cell.angle_beta   90.00
_cell.angle_gamma   90.00
#
_symmetry.space_group_name_H-M   'P 1'
#
loop_
_entity.id
_entity.type
_entity.pdbx_description
1 polymer ?
#
loop_
_entity_poly.entity_id
_entity_poly.type
_entity_poly.pdbx_seq_one_letter_code
_entity_poly.pdbx_strand_id
1 'polypeptide(L)'
;LRHRKIEKLPIVDDEMHLKGLITIKDIEKAVAYPNAARDEGGRLLCGAAIGVTADLLDRVAALTEAGADILCLDSAHGHSYNIMQAVSRIKALYPDVQLIAGNVATAEATEALIQAGADCVKIGIGPGSICTTRIVAGIGVPQITAIYDAACMAAKYGIPVIADGGIQYSGDITKALAAGGNVVMLGSLLAGCEESPGEMEIYQGRQFKVYRGMGSLAAMNNGSKDRYFQTGKQKLVPEGVEGRVPYKGTTSETVFQLMGGLRSGMGYCGCPTISELQQRSQFVRITSAGLRESHPHDIYITKEAPNYTMNPQD
;
A
#
# COMPACT_ATOMS: atom_id res chain seq x y z
N LEU A 1 32.21 20.61 -0.75
CA LEU A 1 31.09 21.56 -0.95
C LEU A 1 31.18 22.77 -0.01
N ARG A 2 30.95 22.65 1.31
CA ARG A 2 30.93 23.80 2.27
C ARG A 2 32.23 24.63 2.32
N HIS A 3 33.39 23.98 2.47
CA HIS A 3 34.68 24.70 2.56
C HIS A 3 35.00 25.53 1.30
N ARG A 4 34.65 25.02 0.12
CA ARG A 4 34.91 25.70 -1.16
C ARG A 4 33.73 26.53 -1.67
N LYS A 5 32.61 26.59 -0.93
CA LYS A 5 31.38 27.32 -1.30
C LYS A 5 30.89 27.02 -2.73
N ILE A 6 30.91 25.74 -3.11
CA ILE A 6 30.43 25.26 -4.41
C ILE A 6 29.23 24.33 -4.23
N GLU A 7 28.31 24.35 -5.19
CA GLU A 7 27.04 23.59 -5.15
C GLU A 7 27.12 22.19 -5.76
N LYS A 8 28.09 21.99 -6.66
CA LYS A 8 28.28 20.75 -7.44
C LYS A 8 29.72 20.29 -7.29
N LEU A 9 29.92 19.00 -7.08
CA LEU A 9 31.23 18.36 -6.97
C LEU A 9 31.29 17.15 -7.90
N PRO A 10 31.86 17.30 -9.11
CA PRO A 10 32.18 16.17 -9.97
C PRO A 10 33.20 15.25 -9.28
N ILE A 11 32.99 13.95 -9.41
CA ILE A 11 33.91 12.91 -8.95
C ILE A 11 34.57 12.32 -10.18
N VAL A 12 35.90 12.27 -10.19
CA VAL A 12 36.71 11.72 -11.29
C VAL A 12 37.62 10.62 -10.77
N ASP A 13 38.07 9.73 -11.65
CA ASP A 13 39.17 8.80 -11.34
C ASP A 13 40.55 9.46 -11.51
N ASP A 14 41.62 8.69 -11.29
CA ASP A 14 43.01 9.14 -11.38
C ASP A 14 43.39 9.66 -12.80
N GLU A 15 42.64 9.25 -13.82
CA GLU A 15 42.82 9.67 -15.22
C GLU A 15 41.92 10.85 -15.61
N MET A 16 41.25 11.48 -14.64
CA MET A 16 40.30 12.59 -14.81
C MET A 16 39.02 12.23 -15.60
N HIS A 17 38.66 10.95 -15.71
CA HIS A 17 37.38 10.55 -16.27
C HIS A 17 36.25 10.72 -15.25
N LEU A 18 35.13 11.30 -15.67
CA LEU A 18 33.95 11.52 -14.83
C LEU A 18 33.34 10.19 -14.36
N LYS A 19 33.20 10.03 -13.05
CA LYS A 19 32.55 8.86 -12.40
C LYS A 19 31.23 9.20 -11.70
N GLY A 20 31.02 10.47 -11.34
CA GLY A 20 29.79 10.86 -10.64
C GLY A 20 29.70 12.34 -10.34
N LEU A 21 28.60 12.73 -9.69
CA LEU A 21 28.31 14.10 -9.30
C LEU A 21 27.59 14.09 -7.95
N ILE A 22 28.10 14.85 -6.99
CA ILE A 22 27.39 15.15 -5.75
C ILE A 22 26.92 16.59 -5.79
N THR A 23 25.68 16.83 -5.39
CA THR A 23 25.12 18.18 -5.25
C THR A 23 24.88 18.53 -3.79
N ILE A 24 24.88 19.83 -3.49
CA ILE A 24 24.50 20.31 -2.15
C ILE A 24 23.06 19.93 -1.79
N LYS A 25 22.18 19.84 -2.81
CA LYS A 25 20.78 19.44 -2.66
C LYS A 25 20.64 18.03 -2.07
N ASP A 26 21.52 17.10 -2.45
CA ASP A 26 21.51 15.73 -1.92
C ASP A 26 21.76 15.73 -0.41
N ILE A 27 22.71 16.55 0.05
CA ILE A 27 23.03 16.72 1.48
C ILE A 27 21.89 17.42 2.21
N GLU A 28 21.34 18.49 1.65
CA GLU A 28 20.22 19.23 2.25
C GLU A 28 18.97 18.35 2.39
N LYS A 29 18.67 17.54 1.37
CA LYS A 29 17.57 16.56 1.41
C LYS A 29 17.84 15.45 2.44
N ALA A 30 19.08 14.99 2.58
CA ALA A 30 19.44 14.01 3.59
C ALA A 30 19.18 14.50 5.02
N VAL A 31 19.50 15.77 5.29
CA VAL A 31 19.26 16.42 6.58
C VAL A 31 17.79 16.74 6.80
N ALA A 32 17.09 17.24 5.76
CA ALA A 32 15.68 17.60 5.85
C ALA A 32 14.76 16.39 6.06
N TYR A 33 15.12 15.23 5.49
CA TYR A 33 14.34 14.00 5.57
C TYR A 33 15.19 12.85 6.15
N PRO A 34 15.42 12.84 7.47
CA PRO A 34 16.27 11.85 8.12
C PRO A 34 15.66 10.44 8.13
N ASN A 35 14.32 10.35 8.06
CA ASN A 35 13.57 9.09 8.03
C ASN A 35 13.23 8.63 6.60
N ALA A 36 13.90 9.17 5.58
CA ALA A 36 13.66 8.75 4.19
C ALA A 36 14.10 7.30 3.99
N ALA A 37 13.23 6.48 3.41
CA ALA A 37 13.55 5.11 3.03
C ALA A 37 14.50 5.14 1.82
N ARG A 38 15.71 4.61 2.00
CA ARG A 38 16.78 4.62 0.99
C ARG A 38 17.40 3.24 0.82
N ASP A 39 17.89 2.97 -0.38
CA ASP A 39 18.73 1.81 -0.65
C ASP A 39 20.16 2.00 -0.10
N GLU A 40 21.01 0.97 -0.26
CA GLU A 40 22.41 1.01 0.16
C GLU A 40 23.24 2.10 -0.54
N GLY A 41 22.82 2.53 -1.72
CA GLY A 41 23.42 3.63 -2.49
C GLY A 41 22.93 5.03 -2.08
N GLY A 42 21.98 5.12 -1.13
CA GLY A 42 21.39 6.37 -0.68
C GLY A 42 20.29 6.95 -1.57
N ARG A 43 19.82 6.20 -2.58
CA ARG A 43 18.70 6.57 -3.45
C ARG A 43 17.38 6.23 -2.77
N LEU A 44 16.31 6.95 -3.10
CA LEU A 44 14.98 6.66 -2.54
C LEU A 44 14.45 5.32 -3.07
N LEU A 45 13.86 4.52 -2.19
CA LEU A 45 13.22 3.27 -2.59
C LEU A 45 11.99 3.53 -3.47
N CYS A 46 11.79 2.70 -4.50
CA CYS A 46 10.67 2.75 -5.43
C CYS A 46 10.13 1.36 -5.73
N GLY A 47 8.80 1.22 -5.69
CA GLY A 47 8.10 -0.01 -6.08
C GLY A 47 7.26 0.18 -7.33
N ALA A 48 7.06 -0.88 -8.10
CA ALA A 48 6.26 -0.83 -9.33
C ALA A 48 5.26 -2.00 -9.42
N ALA A 49 4.02 -1.69 -9.82
CA ALA A 49 2.99 -2.71 -10.05
C ALA A 49 3.17 -3.37 -11.42
N ILE A 50 2.94 -4.68 -11.46
CA ILE A 50 2.93 -5.50 -12.68
C ILE A 50 1.67 -6.40 -12.68
N GLY A 51 1.11 -6.63 -13.87
CA GLY A 51 -0.04 -7.53 -14.07
C GLY A 51 0.37 -8.80 -14.80
N VAL A 52 -0.48 -9.83 -14.82
CA VAL A 52 -0.24 -11.04 -15.60
C VAL A 52 -0.74 -10.85 -17.03
N THR A 53 0.09 -10.18 -17.81
CA THR A 53 -0.12 -9.85 -19.22
C THR A 53 0.91 -10.53 -20.11
N ALA A 54 0.72 -10.46 -21.43
CA ALA A 54 1.66 -11.06 -22.39
C ALA A 54 3.05 -10.40 -22.33
N ASP A 55 3.13 -9.10 -22.02
CA ASP A 55 4.36 -8.30 -21.87
C ASP A 55 4.98 -8.38 -20.46
N LEU A 56 4.52 -9.30 -19.60
CA LEU A 56 4.94 -9.37 -18.20
C LEU A 56 6.48 -9.34 -18.04
N LEU A 57 7.20 -10.18 -18.79
CA LEU A 57 8.66 -10.26 -18.65
C LEU A 57 9.38 -9.03 -19.21
N ASP A 58 8.86 -8.43 -20.28
CA ASP A 58 9.45 -7.21 -20.85
C ASP A 58 9.31 -6.04 -19.87
N ARG A 59 8.15 -5.96 -19.20
CA ARG A 59 7.91 -4.98 -18.14
C ARG A 59 8.80 -5.21 -16.92
N VAL A 60 8.96 -6.46 -16.49
CA VAL A 60 9.87 -6.82 -15.39
C VAL A 60 11.32 -6.43 -15.72
N ALA A 61 11.78 -6.75 -16.94
CA ALA A 61 13.11 -6.40 -17.42
C ALA A 61 13.34 -4.89 -17.36
N ALA A 62 12.44 -4.11 -17.98
CA ALA A 62 12.55 -2.66 -18.06
C ALA A 62 12.50 -1.97 -16.69
N LEU A 63 11.64 -2.44 -15.77
CA LEU A 63 11.55 -1.89 -14.42
C LEU A 63 12.79 -2.21 -13.58
N THR A 64 13.33 -3.42 -13.73
CA THR A 64 14.55 -3.84 -13.04
C THR A 64 15.75 -3.04 -13.55
N GLU A 65 15.87 -2.86 -14.87
CA GLU A 65 16.92 -2.03 -15.49
C GLU A 65 16.82 -0.56 -15.04
N ALA A 66 15.60 -0.04 -14.88
CA ALA A 66 15.37 1.30 -14.35
C ALA A 66 15.69 1.43 -12.85
N GLY A 67 15.95 0.32 -12.15
CA GLY A 67 16.34 0.30 -10.74
C GLY A 67 15.16 0.32 -9.76
N ALA A 68 14.00 -0.26 -10.13
CA ALA A 68 12.93 -0.50 -9.16
C ALA A 68 13.38 -1.52 -8.10
N ASP A 69 13.20 -1.19 -6.82
CA ASP A 69 13.66 -2.04 -5.71
C ASP A 69 12.73 -3.22 -5.44
N ILE A 70 11.44 -3.06 -5.75
CA ILE A 70 10.41 -4.05 -5.48
C ILE A 70 9.32 -4.05 -6.56
N LEU A 71 8.94 -5.24 -7.02
CA LEU A 71 7.84 -5.42 -7.95
C LEU A 71 6.62 -5.98 -7.23
N CYS A 72 5.42 -5.54 -7.62
CA CYS A 72 4.17 -6.01 -7.05
C CYS A 72 3.29 -6.64 -8.15
N LEU A 73 3.25 -7.97 -8.17
CA LEU A 73 2.34 -8.73 -9.02
C LEU A 73 0.91 -8.63 -8.46
N ASP A 74 0.10 -7.78 -9.07
CA ASP A 74 -1.19 -7.35 -8.55
C ASP A 74 -2.36 -7.95 -9.34
N SER A 75 -3.16 -8.78 -8.67
CA SER A 75 -4.32 -9.47 -9.23
C SER A 75 -5.51 -9.43 -8.27
N ALA A 76 -6.73 -9.47 -8.82
CA ALA A 76 -7.93 -9.66 -8.00
C ALA A 76 -8.00 -11.06 -7.38
N HIS A 77 -7.29 -12.06 -7.93
CA HIS A 77 -7.23 -13.41 -7.38
C HIS A 77 -5.81 -14.01 -7.49
N GLY A 78 -5.04 -13.82 -6.41
CA GLY A 78 -3.66 -14.29 -6.30
C GLY A 78 -3.51 -15.81 -6.27
N HIS A 79 -4.55 -16.54 -5.86
CA HIS A 79 -4.53 -18.02 -5.79
C HIS A 79 -4.84 -18.70 -7.14
N SER A 80 -4.83 -17.96 -8.25
CA SER A 80 -5.05 -18.57 -9.57
C SER A 80 -3.74 -19.14 -10.13
N TYR A 81 -3.86 -20.25 -10.87
CA TYR A 81 -2.72 -20.95 -11.48
C TYR A 81 -1.80 -20.02 -12.29
N ASN A 82 -2.39 -19.07 -13.04
CA ASN A 82 -1.61 -18.15 -13.86
C ASN A 82 -0.75 -17.18 -13.02
N ILE A 83 -1.24 -16.74 -11.86
CA ILE A 83 -0.43 -15.93 -10.93
C ILE A 83 0.72 -16.77 -10.39
N MET A 84 0.44 -18.00 -9.96
CA MET A 84 1.46 -18.92 -9.44
C MET A 84 2.59 -19.15 -10.46
N GLN A 85 2.23 -19.45 -11.71
CA GLN A 85 3.19 -19.62 -12.79
C GLN A 85 3.98 -18.34 -13.09
N ALA A 86 3.33 -17.18 -13.04
CA ALA A 86 3.99 -15.89 -13.23
C ALA A 86 5.02 -15.62 -12.14
N VAL A 87 4.69 -15.83 -10.86
CA VAL A 87 5.63 -15.70 -9.73
C VAL A 87 6.84 -16.59 -9.94
N SER A 88 6.64 -17.90 -10.18
CA SER A 88 7.74 -18.83 -10.37
C SER A 88 8.61 -18.49 -11.58
N ARG A 89 8.00 -18.03 -12.69
CA ARG A 89 8.74 -17.61 -13.89
C ARG A 89 9.56 -16.34 -13.65
N ILE A 90 9.03 -15.36 -12.94
CA ILE A 90 9.76 -14.13 -12.58
C ILE A 90 10.95 -14.51 -11.71
N LYS A 91 10.75 -15.26 -10.62
CA LYS A 91 11.83 -15.62 -9.70
C LYS A 91 12.88 -16.55 -10.33
N ALA A 92 12.51 -17.36 -11.33
CA ALA A 92 13.47 -18.17 -12.08
C ALA A 92 14.41 -17.32 -12.96
N LEU A 93 13.92 -16.20 -13.51
CA LEU A 93 14.70 -15.32 -14.40
C LEU A 93 15.37 -14.16 -13.67
N TYR A 94 14.75 -13.70 -12.58
CA TYR A 94 15.17 -12.55 -11.78
C TYR A 94 15.14 -12.94 -10.29
N PRO A 95 16.02 -13.84 -9.84
CA PRO A 95 15.99 -14.38 -8.48
C PRO A 95 16.20 -13.31 -7.40
N ASP A 96 16.96 -12.27 -7.72
CA ASP A 96 17.33 -11.20 -6.78
C ASP A 96 16.26 -10.10 -6.65
N VAL A 97 15.31 -10.04 -7.59
CA VAL A 97 14.21 -9.07 -7.54
C VAL A 97 13.29 -9.41 -6.37
N GLN A 98 13.04 -8.40 -5.51
CA GLN A 98 12.03 -8.50 -4.46
C GLN A 98 10.64 -8.46 -5.09
N LEU A 99 9.83 -9.50 -4.83
CA LEU A 99 8.53 -9.69 -5.44
C LEU A 99 7.42 -9.79 -4.39
N ILE A 100 6.56 -8.78 -4.36
CA ILE A 100 5.25 -8.85 -3.69
C ILE A 100 4.27 -9.55 -4.64
N ALA A 101 3.48 -10.48 -4.13
CA ALA A 101 2.40 -11.09 -4.89
C ALA A 101 1.06 -11.06 -4.13
N GLY A 102 -0.03 -10.78 -4.84
CA GLY A 102 -1.36 -10.77 -4.25
C GLY A 102 -2.47 -10.43 -5.27
N ASN A 103 -3.72 -10.24 -4.83
CA ASN A 103 -4.17 -10.34 -3.45
C ASN A 103 -4.65 -11.76 -3.10
N VAL A 104 -4.45 -12.13 -1.84
CA VAL A 104 -5.05 -13.33 -1.24
C VAL A 104 -5.77 -13.00 0.06
N ALA A 105 -6.59 -13.92 0.56
CA ALA A 105 -7.34 -13.72 1.79
C ALA A 105 -7.46 -14.98 2.66
N THR A 106 -6.68 -16.03 2.37
CA THR A 106 -6.67 -17.30 3.12
C THR A 106 -5.23 -17.78 3.35
N ALA A 107 -5.06 -18.68 4.33
CA ALA A 107 -3.77 -19.28 4.65
C ALA A 107 -3.21 -20.12 3.49
N GLU A 108 -4.05 -20.92 2.83
CA GLU A 108 -3.65 -21.80 1.72
C GLU A 108 -3.14 -21.00 0.53
N ALA A 109 -3.84 -19.92 0.18
CA ALA A 109 -3.44 -19.02 -0.90
C ALA A 109 -2.13 -18.29 -0.58
N THR A 110 -1.91 -17.98 0.70
CA THR A 110 -0.67 -17.36 1.18
C THR A 110 0.50 -18.34 1.06
N GLU A 111 0.33 -19.57 1.55
CA GLU A 111 1.32 -20.63 1.44
C GLU A 111 1.66 -20.94 -0.03
N ALA A 112 0.65 -21.00 -0.89
CA ALA A 112 0.84 -21.21 -2.31
C ALA A 112 1.78 -20.14 -2.89
N LEU A 113 1.48 -18.86 -2.72
CA LEU A 113 2.31 -17.76 -3.25
C LEU A 113 3.75 -17.79 -2.71
N ILE A 114 3.92 -18.11 -1.42
CA ILE A 114 5.25 -18.30 -0.82
C ILE A 114 6.01 -19.42 -1.53
N GLN A 115 5.36 -20.58 -1.71
CA GLN A 115 5.99 -21.74 -2.38
C GLN A 115 6.32 -21.47 -3.85
N ALA A 116 5.58 -20.59 -4.53
CA ALA A 116 5.94 -20.16 -5.88
C ALA A 116 7.15 -19.21 -5.93
N GLY A 117 7.52 -18.60 -4.80
CA GLY A 117 8.70 -17.75 -4.67
C GLY A 117 8.41 -16.28 -4.32
N ALA A 118 7.20 -15.92 -3.89
CA ALA A 118 6.93 -14.55 -3.46
C ALA A 118 7.72 -14.20 -2.19
N ASP A 119 8.43 -13.06 -2.21
CA ASP A 119 9.21 -12.56 -1.06
C ASP A 119 8.32 -11.83 -0.04
N CYS A 120 7.09 -11.47 -0.44
CA CYS A 120 6.09 -10.84 0.39
C CYS A 120 4.68 -11.11 -0.18
N VAL A 121 3.68 -11.28 0.69
CA VAL A 121 2.30 -11.55 0.25
C VAL A 121 1.37 -10.37 0.58
N LYS A 122 0.58 -9.92 -0.40
CA LYS A 122 -0.40 -8.83 -0.24
C LYS A 122 -1.80 -9.36 0.05
N ILE A 123 -2.39 -8.92 1.15
CA ILE A 123 -3.60 -9.50 1.76
C ILE A 123 -4.79 -8.55 1.67
N GLY A 124 -5.89 -9.05 1.11
CA GLY A 124 -7.18 -8.38 1.15
C GLY A 124 -8.01 -8.57 -0.12
N ILE A 125 -9.21 -9.14 0.02
CA ILE A 125 -10.17 -9.30 -1.08
C ILE A 125 -11.46 -8.56 -0.75
N GLY A 126 -11.72 -7.51 -1.52
CA GLY A 126 -12.86 -6.61 -1.38
C GLY A 126 -12.96 -5.68 -0.15
N PRO A 127 -11.92 -5.44 0.68
CA PRO A 127 -12.04 -4.52 1.82
C PRO A 127 -11.93 -3.03 1.43
N GLY A 128 -11.45 -2.74 0.22
CA GLY A 128 -11.18 -1.36 -0.20
C GLY A 128 -12.47 -0.53 -0.28
N SER A 129 -12.38 0.74 0.12
CA SER A 129 -13.51 1.71 0.18
C SER A 129 -14.24 1.95 -1.14
N ILE A 130 -13.64 1.55 -2.26
CA ILE A 130 -14.16 1.72 -3.63
C ILE A 130 -14.31 0.38 -4.36
N CYS A 131 -14.08 -0.73 -3.66
CA CYS A 131 -14.14 -2.07 -4.23
C CYS A 131 -15.55 -2.63 -4.03
N THR A 132 -16.13 -3.20 -5.09
CA THR A 132 -17.45 -3.82 -5.04
C THR A 132 -17.39 -5.33 -5.23
N THR A 133 -16.20 -5.95 -5.28
CA THR A 133 -16.02 -7.41 -5.45
C THR A 133 -16.91 -8.24 -4.51
N ARG A 134 -17.03 -7.86 -3.22
CA ARG A 134 -17.90 -8.59 -2.27
C ARG A 134 -19.38 -8.52 -2.63
N ILE A 135 -19.81 -7.42 -3.23
CA ILE A 135 -21.21 -7.18 -3.58
C ILE A 135 -21.54 -7.77 -4.94
N VAL A 136 -20.69 -7.51 -5.93
CA VAL A 136 -20.92 -7.88 -7.34
C VAL A 136 -20.59 -9.36 -7.58
N ALA A 137 -19.46 -9.85 -7.07
CA ALA A 137 -19.03 -11.24 -7.24
C ALA A 137 -19.37 -12.13 -6.05
N GLY A 138 -19.75 -11.57 -4.89
CA GLY A 138 -20.09 -12.33 -3.69
C GLY A 138 -18.88 -12.91 -2.94
N ILE A 139 -17.66 -12.45 -3.24
CA ILE A 139 -16.41 -13.06 -2.76
C ILE A 139 -15.62 -12.08 -1.88
N GLY A 140 -15.13 -12.58 -0.73
CA GLY A 140 -14.19 -11.87 0.13
C GLY A 140 -14.15 -12.44 1.55
N VAL A 141 -13.23 -11.93 2.36
CA VAL A 141 -13.06 -12.33 3.77
C VAL A 141 -12.90 -11.05 4.62
N PRO A 142 -13.56 -10.92 5.79
CA PRO A 142 -13.33 -9.79 6.69
C PRO A 142 -11.84 -9.54 6.95
N GLN A 143 -11.41 -8.28 6.81
CA GLN A 143 -9.99 -7.96 6.59
C GLN A 143 -9.09 -8.36 7.76
N ILE A 144 -9.53 -8.16 9.01
CA ILE A 144 -8.74 -8.57 10.19
C ILE A 144 -8.53 -10.09 10.20
N THR A 145 -9.55 -10.88 9.88
CA THR A 145 -9.44 -12.34 9.76
C THR A 145 -8.50 -12.73 8.62
N ALA A 146 -8.64 -12.12 7.45
CA ALA A 146 -7.76 -12.39 6.31
C ALA A 146 -6.29 -12.12 6.63
N ILE A 147 -6.00 -11.00 7.30
CA ILE A 147 -4.65 -10.64 7.76
C ILE A 147 -4.14 -11.68 8.76
N TYR A 148 -4.93 -12.01 9.78
CA TYR A 148 -4.53 -12.94 10.82
C TYR A 148 -4.22 -14.34 10.28
N ASP A 149 -5.10 -14.89 9.45
CA ASP A 149 -4.93 -16.22 8.87
C ASP A 149 -3.70 -16.29 7.95
N ALA A 150 -3.50 -15.25 7.13
CA ALA A 150 -2.33 -15.14 6.27
C ALA A 150 -1.03 -14.97 7.07
N ALA A 151 -1.03 -14.10 8.08
CA ALA A 151 0.15 -13.85 8.92
C ALA A 151 0.56 -15.11 9.71
N CYS A 152 -0.41 -15.85 10.26
CA CYS A 152 -0.14 -17.13 10.92
C CYS A 152 0.56 -18.13 9.99
N MET A 153 0.16 -18.17 8.72
CA MET A 153 0.80 -19.04 7.74
C MET A 153 2.18 -18.53 7.33
N ALA A 154 2.28 -17.24 6.95
CA ALA A 154 3.52 -16.65 6.46
C ALA A 154 4.64 -16.65 7.52
N ALA A 155 4.29 -16.55 8.81
CA ALA A 155 5.22 -16.65 9.92
C ALA A 155 5.99 -17.99 9.95
N LYS A 156 5.38 -19.10 9.50
CA LYS A 156 6.05 -20.42 9.42
C LYS A 156 7.21 -20.42 8.42
N TYR A 157 7.18 -19.50 7.45
CA TYR A 157 8.16 -19.35 6.39
C TYR A 157 9.06 -18.12 6.59
N GLY A 158 8.81 -17.29 7.60
CA GLY A 158 9.51 -16.02 7.80
C GLY A 158 9.22 -14.97 6.71
N ILE A 159 8.08 -15.08 6.02
CA ILE A 159 7.69 -14.17 4.94
C ILE A 159 6.77 -13.07 5.47
N PRO A 160 7.02 -11.78 5.15
CA PRO A 160 6.15 -10.69 5.57
C PRO A 160 4.84 -10.63 4.78
N VAL A 161 3.82 -10.02 5.39
CA VAL A 161 2.52 -9.76 4.77
C VAL A 161 2.13 -8.29 4.81
N ILE A 162 1.47 -7.83 3.74
CA ILE A 162 0.94 -6.47 3.59
C ILE A 162 -0.57 -6.50 3.78
N ALA A 163 -1.09 -5.70 4.70
CA ALA A 163 -2.54 -5.48 4.83
C ALA A 163 -3.01 -4.40 3.84
N ASP A 164 -3.76 -4.80 2.80
CA ASP A 164 -4.19 -3.92 1.70
C ASP A 164 -5.71 -3.66 1.73
N GLY A 165 -6.07 -2.40 2.00
CA GLY A 165 -7.45 -1.90 1.96
C GLY A 165 -8.23 -2.03 3.29
N GLY A 166 -9.34 -1.29 3.36
CA GLY A 166 -10.26 -1.28 4.52
C GLY A 166 -9.87 -0.38 5.69
N ILE A 167 -8.73 0.32 5.62
CA ILE A 167 -8.24 1.21 6.68
C ILE A 167 -8.89 2.59 6.52
N GLN A 168 -9.72 2.96 7.49
CA GLN A 168 -10.44 4.24 7.51
C GLN A 168 -9.78 5.23 8.48
N TYR A 169 -9.24 4.75 9.59
CA TYR A 169 -8.62 5.57 10.62
C TYR A 169 -7.24 5.03 11.01
N SER A 170 -6.42 5.86 11.66
CA SER A 170 -5.09 5.45 12.14
C SER A 170 -5.15 4.27 13.12
N GLY A 171 -6.22 4.16 13.91
CA GLY A 171 -6.45 3.01 14.78
C GLY A 171 -6.58 1.68 14.04
N ASP A 172 -7.04 1.69 12.78
CA ASP A 172 -7.14 0.47 11.97
C ASP A 172 -5.77 0.00 11.48
N ILE A 173 -4.79 0.92 11.35
CA ILE A 173 -3.39 0.56 11.12
C ILE A 173 -2.87 -0.23 12.31
N THR A 174 -3.08 0.26 13.54
CA THR A 174 -2.68 -0.44 14.76
C THR A 174 -3.30 -1.84 14.81
N LYS A 175 -4.61 -1.97 14.52
CA LYS A 175 -5.29 -3.27 14.50
C LYS A 175 -4.73 -4.19 13.41
N ALA A 176 -4.49 -3.70 12.21
CA ALA A 176 -3.95 -4.49 11.10
C ALA A 176 -2.53 -5.02 11.41
N LEU A 177 -1.68 -4.17 12.00
CA LEU A 177 -0.34 -4.59 12.41
C LEU A 177 -0.37 -5.55 13.60
N ALA A 178 -1.22 -5.29 14.60
CA ALA A 178 -1.45 -6.18 15.74
C ALA A 178 -2.00 -7.55 15.31
N ALA A 179 -2.80 -7.61 14.25
CA ALA A 179 -3.30 -8.86 13.67
C ALA A 179 -2.23 -9.67 12.89
N GLY A 180 -1.00 -9.17 12.76
CA GLY A 180 0.10 -9.87 12.10
C GLY A 180 0.60 -9.22 10.81
N GLY A 181 -0.01 -8.12 10.36
CA GLY A 181 0.52 -7.33 9.24
C GLY A 181 1.89 -6.75 9.54
N ASN A 182 2.84 -6.83 8.61
CA ASN A 182 4.15 -6.17 8.75
C ASN A 182 4.09 -4.71 8.34
N VAL A 183 3.30 -4.41 7.29
CA VAL A 183 3.02 -3.06 6.81
C VAL A 183 1.58 -2.98 6.31
N VAL A 184 1.09 -1.76 6.12
CA VAL A 184 -0.24 -1.48 5.54
C VAL A 184 -0.09 -0.76 4.21
N MET A 185 -0.98 -1.08 3.25
CA MET A 185 -1.10 -0.35 1.98
C MET A 185 -2.38 0.49 2.00
N LEU A 186 -2.23 1.79 1.74
CA LEU A 186 -3.30 2.78 1.89
C LEU A 186 -3.69 3.38 0.53
N GLY A 187 -4.99 3.38 0.24
CA GLY A 187 -5.57 4.05 -0.93
C GLY A 187 -6.23 5.38 -0.56
N SER A 188 -7.50 5.33 -0.12
CA SER A 188 -8.35 6.50 0.13
C SER A 188 -7.77 7.50 1.12
N LEU A 189 -6.98 7.05 2.10
CA LEU A 189 -6.35 7.95 3.07
C LEU A 189 -5.33 8.89 2.44
N LEU A 190 -4.67 8.45 1.36
CA LEU A 190 -3.63 9.21 0.63
C LEU A 190 -4.17 9.86 -0.65
N ALA A 191 -5.27 9.36 -1.21
CA ALA A 191 -5.83 9.84 -2.47
C ALA A 191 -6.19 11.35 -2.47
N GLY A 192 -6.54 11.91 -1.31
CA GLY A 192 -6.84 13.34 -1.15
C GLY A 192 -5.63 14.26 -0.96
N CYS A 193 -4.41 13.70 -0.89
CA CYS A 193 -3.20 14.49 -0.67
C CYS A 193 -2.77 15.22 -1.95
N GLU A 194 -2.06 16.33 -1.80
CA GLU A 194 -1.56 17.17 -2.89
C GLU A 194 -0.77 16.37 -3.94
N GLU A 195 0.14 15.50 -3.48
CA GLU A 195 1.05 14.71 -4.31
C GLU A 195 0.36 13.54 -5.05
N SER A 196 -0.90 13.25 -4.73
CA SER A 196 -1.65 12.21 -5.44
C SER A 196 -1.98 12.65 -6.89
N PRO A 197 -2.07 11.73 -7.86
CA PRO A 197 -2.27 12.09 -9.27
C PRO A 197 -3.72 12.45 -9.64
N GLY A 198 -4.67 12.31 -8.71
CA GLY A 198 -6.09 12.57 -8.98
C GLY A 198 -6.37 14.05 -9.27
N GLU A 199 -7.33 14.33 -10.17
CA GLU A 199 -7.74 15.70 -10.47
C GLU A 199 -8.41 16.36 -9.25
N MET A 200 -8.14 17.65 -9.06
CA MET A 200 -8.78 18.47 -8.04
C MET A 200 -10.14 18.96 -8.55
N GLU A 201 -11.19 18.75 -7.75
CA GLU A 201 -12.55 19.20 -8.03
C GLU A 201 -13.09 20.09 -6.91
N ILE A 202 -13.95 21.05 -7.27
CA ILE A 202 -14.71 21.83 -6.28
C ILE A 202 -16.14 21.32 -6.27
N TYR A 203 -16.62 20.90 -5.11
CA TYR A 203 -17.99 20.45 -4.91
C TYR A 203 -18.57 21.09 -3.65
N GLN A 204 -19.72 21.76 -3.79
CA GLN A 204 -20.37 22.49 -2.69
C GLN A 204 -19.43 23.44 -1.93
N GLY A 205 -18.54 24.12 -2.66
CA GLY A 205 -17.58 25.08 -2.09
C GLY A 205 -16.40 24.45 -1.34
N ARG A 206 -16.24 23.12 -1.37
CA ARG A 206 -15.10 22.41 -0.78
C ARG A 206 -14.25 21.75 -1.87
N GLN A 207 -12.96 21.59 -1.60
CA GLN A 207 -12.01 20.93 -2.49
C GLN A 207 -11.99 19.41 -2.25
N PHE A 208 -11.99 18.67 -3.35
CA PHE A 208 -11.93 17.21 -3.39
C PHE A 208 -10.90 16.76 -4.43
N LYS A 209 -10.49 15.49 -4.36
CA LYS A 209 -9.76 14.79 -5.42
C LYS A 209 -10.54 13.59 -5.94
N VAL A 210 -10.47 13.37 -7.24
CA VAL A 210 -11.04 12.17 -7.88
C VAL A 210 -10.28 10.93 -7.41
N TYR A 211 -11.02 9.89 -7.03
CA TYR A 211 -10.49 8.62 -6.57
C TYR A 211 -11.29 7.46 -7.15
N ARG A 212 -10.63 6.57 -7.88
CA ARG A 212 -11.27 5.49 -8.64
C ARG A 212 -10.63 4.14 -8.38
N GLY A 213 -11.47 3.09 -8.39
CA GLY A 213 -11.04 1.73 -8.10
C GLY A 213 -10.45 1.09 -9.33
N MET A 214 -9.47 0.21 -9.16
CA MET A 214 -8.88 -0.51 -10.30
C MET A 214 -9.93 -1.36 -11.04
N GLY A 215 -11.02 -1.74 -10.38
CA GLY A 215 -12.16 -2.44 -10.97
C GLY A 215 -13.25 -1.52 -11.53
N SER A 216 -13.08 -0.19 -11.48
CA SER A 216 -14.02 0.75 -12.08
C SER A 216 -13.89 0.75 -13.60
N LEU A 217 -14.96 1.10 -14.31
CA LEU A 217 -14.93 1.19 -15.77
C LEU A 217 -13.85 2.17 -16.26
N ALA A 218 -13.67 3.29 -15.55
CA ALA A 218 -12.67 4.30 -15.89
C ALA A 218 -11.24 3.75 -15.76
N ALA A 219 -10.92 3.00 -14.69
CA ALA A 219 -9.60 2.39 -14.54
C ALA A 219 -9.39 1.24 -15.55
N MET A 220 -10.39 0.38 -15.73
CA MET A 220 -10.33 -0.75 -16.66
C MET A 220 -10.13 -0.29 -18.10
N ASN A 221 -10.80 0.79 -18.53
CA ASN A 221 -10.56 1.37 -19.85
C ASN A 221 -9.16 1.98 -20.01
N ASN A 222 -8.45 2.24 -18.91
CA ASN A 222 -7.07 2.74 -18.87
C ASN A 222 -6.03 1.67 -18.49
N GLY A 223 -6.36 0.38 -18.65
CA GLY A 223 -5.36 -0.70 -18.62
C GLY A 223 -5.41 -1.66 -17.45
N SER A 224 -6.38 -1.57 -16.53
CA SER A 224 -6.50 -2.51 -15.40
C SER A 224 -7.39 -3.74 -15.67
N LYS A 225 -7.71 -4.05 -16.94
CA LYS A 225 -8.64 -5.14 -17.30
C LYS A 225 -8.11 -6.52 -16.93
N ASP A 226 -6.80 -6.72 -17.05
CA ASP A 226 -6.12 -7.99 -16.79
C ASP A 226 -6.23 -8.39 -15.31
N ARG A 227 -6.15 -7.41 -14.40
CA ARG A 227 -6.33 -7.61 -12.95
C ARG A 227 -7.66 -8.30 -12.60
N TYR A 228 -8.71 -8.08 -13.40
CA TYR A 228 -10.05 -8.64 -13.21
C TYR A 228 -10.42 -9.70 -14.27
N PHE A 229 -9.44 -10.22 -15.02
CA PHE A 229 -9.65 -11.27 -16.04
C PHE A 229 -10.64 -10.84 -17.15
N GLN A 230 -10.60 -9.57 -17.55
CA GLN A 230 -11.49 -8.99 -18.57
C GLN A 230 -10.75 -8.44 -19.80
N THR A 231 -9.48 -8.78 -19.98
CA THR A 231 -8.71 -8.45 -21.19
C THR A 231 -9.44 -8.96 -22.44
N GLY A 232 -9.58 -8.10 -23.46
CA GLY A 232 -10.25 -8.43 -24.71
C GLY A 232 -11.78 -8.42 -24.68
N LYS A 233 -12.44 -8.16 -23.54
CA LYS A 233 -13.91 -8.08 -23.45
C LYS A 233 -14.43 -6.73 -23.94
N GLN A 234 -15.48 -6.75 -24.76
CA GLN A 234 -16.17 -5.55 -25.25
C GLN A 234 -17.13 -4.96 -24.20
N LYS A 235 -17.80 -5.81 -23.41
CA LYS A 235 -18.64 -5.42 -22.28
C LYS A 235 -17.93 -5.81 -20.99
N LEU A 236 -17.75 -4.83 -20.09
CA LEU A 236 -17.06 -5.00 -18.82
C LEU A 236 -18.06 -5.15 -17.67
N VAL A 237 -17.72 -5.97 -16.69
CA VAL A 237 -18.45 -6.11 -15.42
C VAL A 237 -17.58 -5.49 -14.32
N PRO A 238 -17.82 -4.23 -13.92
CA PRO A 238 -16.93 -3.54 -12.99
C PRO A 238 -17.05 -4.09 -11.56
N GLU A 239 -15.90 -4.22 -10.90
CA GLU A 239 -15.76 -4.60 -9.48
C GLU A 239 -15.24 -3.44 -8.62
N GLY A 240 -15.40 -2.22 -9.12
CA GLY A 240 -15.09 -1.01 -8.37
C GLY A 240 -15.90 0.19 -8.85
N VAL A 241 -15.85 1.24 -8.05
CA VAL A 241 -16.54 2.52 -8.32
C VAL A 241 -15.54 3.66 -8.46
N GLU A 242 -16.04 4.80 -8.90
CA GLU A 242 -15.35 6.08 -8.92
C GLU A 242 -16.08 7.03 -7.97
N GLY A 243 -15.30 7.82 -7.24
CA GLY A 243 -15.82 8.77 -6.29
C GLY A 243 -14.84 9.91 -6.07
N ARG A 244 -15.08 10.67 -5.02
CA ARG A 244 -14.24 11.80 -4.62
C ARG A 244 -13.90 11.71 -3.14
N VAL A 245 -12.70 12.13 -2.78
CA VAL A 245 -12.25 12.23 -1.38
C VAL A 245 -11.91 13.68 -1.06
N PRO A 246 -12.17 14.16 0.17
CA PRO A 246 -11.80 15.53 0.55
C PRO A 246 -10.31 15.79 0.34
N TYR A 247 -9.95 17.01 -0.06
CA TYR A 247 -8.56 17.44 -0.10
C TYR A 247 -7.97 17.45 1.32
N LYS A 248 -6.75 16.91 1.48
CA LYS A 248 -6.12 16.67 2.80
C LYS A 248 -4.84 17.45 3.05
N GLY A 249 -4.43 18.34 2.14
CA GLY A 249 -3.12 18.97 2.23
C GLY A 249 -2.01 18.02 1.79
N THR A 250 -0.84 18.15 2.39
CA THR A 250 0.35 17.39 1.97
C THR A 250 0.33 15.95 2.50
N THR A 251 0.99 15.04 1.79
CA THR A 251 1.13 13.64 2.23
C THR A 251 1.88 13.56 3.57
N SER A 252 2.86 14.45 3.80
CA SER A 252 3.63 14.51 5.05
C SER A 252 2.75 14.74 6.28
N GLU A 253 1.77 15.65 6.19
CA GLU A 253 0.84 15.95 7.29
C GLU A 253 -0.07 14.75 7.59
N THR A 254 -0.57 14.09 6.54
CA THR A 254 -1.38 12.88 6.68
C THR A 254 -0.56 11.76 7.33
N VAL A 255 0.65 11.48 6.85
CA VAL A 255 1.55 10.45 7.40
C VAL A 255 1.89 10.75 8.87
N PHE A 256 2.12 12.02 9.22
CA PHE A 256 2.37 12.42 10.61
C PHE A 256 1.22 12.02 11.54
N GLN A 257 -0.04 12.29 11.15
CA GLN A 257 -1.21 11.90 11.93
C GLN A 257 -1.38 10.38 12.03
N LEU A 258 -1.15 9.65 10.94
CA LEU A 258 -1.24 8.19 10.92
C LEU A 258 -0.20 7.55 11.84
N MET A 259 1.05 8.03 11.77
CA MET A 259 2.14 7.58 12.65
C MET A 259 1.88 7.95 14.11
N GLY A 260 1.30 9.12 14.38
CA GLY A 260 0.88 9.52 15.72
C GLY A 260 -0.14 8.55 16.31
N GLY A 261 -1.19 8.20 15.55
CA GLY A 261 -2.19 7.22 15.97
C GLY A 261 -1.61 5.83 16.22
N LEU A 262 -0.72 5.36 15.34
CA LEU A 262 -0.01 4.09 15.53
C LEU A 262 0.82 4.08 16.82
N ARG A 263 1.63 5.13 17.05
CA ARG A 263 2.46 5.24 18.26
C ARG A 263 1.61 5.28 19.54
N SER A 264 0.48 5.99 19.51
CA SER A 264 -0.47 5.97 20.64
C SER A 264 -1.03 4.58 20.89
N GLY A 265 -1.47 3.88 19.84
CA GLY A 265 -1.97 2.50 19.96
C GLY A 265 -0.92 1.54 20.51
N MET A 266 0.31 1.60 19.99
CA MET A 266 1.47 0.86 20.51
C MET A 266 1.77 1.18 21.98
N GLY A 267 1.65 2.46 22.37
CA GLY A 267 1.80 2.91 23.76
C GLY A 267 0.77 2.30 24.72
N TYR A 268 -0.51 2.29 24.34
CA TYR A 268 -1.57 1.65 25.13
C TYR A 268 -1.38 0.12 25.24
N CYS A 269 -0.86 -0.53 24.21
CA CYS A 269 -0.52 -1.95 24.24
C CYS A 269 0.81 -2.25 24.98
N GLY A 270 1.56 -1.23 25.41
CA GLY A 270 2.87 -1.40 26.03
C GLY A 270 3.90 -2.09 25.12
N CYS A 271 3.82 -1.83 23.81
CA CYS A 271 4.61 -2.49 22.76
C CYS A 271 5.49 -1.47 22.03
N PRO A 272 6.82 -1.40 22.29
CA PRO A 272 7.71 -0.43 21.66
C PRO A 272 8.05 -0.75 20.19
N THR A 273 7.81 -1.98 19.73
CA THR A 273 8.07 -2.43 18.35
C THR A 273 6.85 -3.09 17.73
N ILE A 274 6.81 -3.13 16.39
CA ILE A 274 5.74 -3.82 15.65
C ILE A 274 5.74 -5.33 15.98
N SER A 275 6.92 -5.94 16.11
CA SER A 275 7.03 -7.35 16.49
C SER A 275 6.41 -7.63 17.86
N GLU A 276 6.66 -6.77 18.85
CA GLU A 276 6.00 -6.90 20.15
C GLU A 276 4.49 -6.69 20.07
N LEU A 277 4.03 -5.74 19.24
CA LEU A 277 2.61 -5.50 19.03
C LEU A 277 1.92 -6.76 18.48
N GLN A 278 2.53 -7.44 17.52
CA GLN A 278 2.04 -8.70 16.94
C GLN A 278 2.00 -9.85 17.95
N GLN A 279 3.00 -9.95 18.83
CA GLN A 279 3.14 -11.07 19.77
C GLN A 279 2.31 -10.92 21.05
N ARG A 280 2.11 -9.68 21.51
CA ARG A 280 1.60 -9.39 22.86
C ARG A 280 0.21 -8.77 22.89
N SER A 281 -0.22 -8.14 21.80
CA SER A 281 -1.54 -7.50 21.78
C SER A 281 -2.67 -8.54 21.87
N GLN A 282 -3.81 -8.11 22.39
CA GLN A 282 -5.02 -8.93 22.51
C GLN A 282 -6.21 -8.12 22.02
N PHE A 283 -7.13 -8.80 21.34
CA PHE A 283 -8.34 -8.19 20.81
C PHE A 283 -9.55 -8.56 21.65
N VAL A 284 -10.50 -7.63 21.76
CA VAL A 284 -11.86 -7.90 22.23
C VAL A 284 -12.84 -7.64 21.09
N ARG A 285 -13.78 -8.57 20.87
CA ARG A 285 -14.85 -8.39 19.88
C ARG A 285 -15.94 -7.52 20.49
N ILE A 286 -16.40 -6.55 19.72
CA ILE A 286 -17.48 -5.64 20.12
C ILE A 286 -18.71 -5.86 19.22
N THR A 287 -19.88 -5.48 19.73
CA THR A 287 -21.12 -5.42 18.94
C THR A 287 -21.20 -4.11 18.16
N SER A 288 -22.18 -3.97 17.27
CA SER A 288 -22.43 -2.69 16.58
C SER A 288 -22.77 -1.54 17.55
N ALA A 289 -23.34 -1.85 18.72
CA ALA A 289 -23.56 -0.86 19.77
C ALA A 289 -22.23 -0.39 20.38
N GLY A 290 -21.28 -1.31 20.60
CA GLY A 290 -19.93 -0.96 21.04
C GLY A 290 -19.15 -0.16 19.99
N LEU A 291 -19.40 -0.38 18.69
CA LEU A 291 -18.82 0.47 17.65
C LEU A 291 -19.35 1.90 17.73
N ARG A 292 -20.67 2.07 17.86
CA ARG A 292 -21.28 3.38 18.08
C ARG A 292 -20.74 4.09 19.34
N GLU A 293 -20.56 3.34 20.43
CA GLU A 293 -19.94 3.84 21.66
C GLU A 293 -18.48 4.27 21.43
N SER A 294 -17.74 3.58 20.57
CA SER A 294 -16.34 3.88 20.28
C SER A 294 -16.14 5.20 19.52
N HIS A 295 -17.14 5.62 18.74
CA HIS A 295 -17.15 6.93 18.07
C HIS A 295 -17.67 8.02 19.02
N PRO A 296 -17.31 9.31 18.85
CA PRO A 296 -17.97 10.39 19.58
C PRO A 296 -19.48 10.35 19.35
N HIS A 297 -20.25 10.31 20.44
CA HIS A 297 -21.70 10.21 20.45
C HIS A 297 -22.30 11.21 21.47
N ASP A 298 -23.59 11.49 21.34
CA ASP A 298 -24.36 12.38 22.22
C ASP A 298 -23.86 13.84 22.32
N ILE A 299 -23.14 14.33 21.30
CA ILE A 299 -22.65 15.71 21.20
C ILE A 299 -22.69 16.23 19.76
N TYR A 300 -22.75 17.56 19.59
CA TYR A 300 -22.57 18.23 18.31
C TYR A 300 -21.10 18.58 18.10
N ILE A 301 -20.47 17.99 17.07
CA ILE A 301 -19.07 18.30 16.72
C ILE A 301 -19.04 19.70 16.08
N THR A 302 -18.38 20.65 16.75
CA THR A 302 -18.22 22.02 16.26
C THR A 302 -16.97 22.20 15.39
N LYS A 303 -15.95 21.36 15.58
CA LYS A 303 -14.70 21.34 14.82
C LYS A 303 -14.14 19.93 14.77
N GLU A 304 -13.87 19.45 13.56
CA GLU A 304 -13.24 18.15 13.35
C GLU A 304 -11.72 18.20 13.55
N ALA A 305 -11.15 17.06 13.93
CA ALA A 305 -9.71 16.91 14.06
C ALA A 305 -9.11 16.33 12.76
N PRO A 306 -7.83 16.63 12.43
CA PRO A 306 -7.20 16.14 11.21
C PRO A 306 -7.17 14.61 11.06
N ASN A 307 -7.24 13.89 12.17
CA ASN A 307 -7.20 12.43 12.26
C ASN A 307 -8.59 11.78 12.41
N TYR A 308 -9.68 12.56 12.41
CA TYR A 308 -11.02 12.05 12.62
C TYR A 308 -12.08 12.91 11.93
N THR A 309 -12.76 12.30 10.95
CA THR A 309 -13.93 12.85 10.25
C THR A 309 -14.96 11.73 10.21
N MET A 310 -16.20 12.01 10.63
CA MET A 310 -17.29 11.06 10.39
C MET A 310 -17.77 11.24 8.95
N ASN A 311 -17.82 10.13 8.21
CA ASN A 311 -18.41 10.16 6.89
C ASN A 311 -19.92 10.37 7.07
N PRO A 312 -20.58 11.28 6.34
CA PRO A 312 -22.02 11.54 6.52
C PRO A 312 -22.94 10.34 6.22
N GLN A 313 -22.38 9.24 5.70
CA GLN A 313 -23.07 8.01 5.32
C GLN A 313 -22.79 6.83 6.28
N ASP A 314 -21.89 7.01 7.25
CA ASP A 314 -21.58 6.04 8.32
C ASP A 314 -22.37 6.40 9.60
#